data_AF-A0A955B3G0-F1
#
_entry.id   AF-A0A955B3G0-F1
#
_cell.length_a   1.000
_cell.length_b   1.000
_cell.length_c   1.000
_cell.angle_alpha   90.00
_cell.angle_beta   90.00
_cell.angle_gamma   90.00
#
_symmetry.space_group_name_H-M   'P 1'
#
loop_
_entity.id
_entity.type
_entity.pdbx_description
1 polymer ?
#
loop_
_entity_poly.entity_id
_entity_poly.type
_entity_poly.pdbx_seq_one_letter_code
_entity_poly.pdbx_strand_id
1 'polypeptide(L)'
;MSFHLRGLRDWGVFVLMALVGSCFSSGMAASAAEELPVIFRENFENGAERWEPTDPAAWKVTKTDDGNHVYDQHVKRSKYEPPHRSPYNLSLLKDVKVGDFILTAKVRSTHPDYGHRDACLAFGYQNPAHFYYVHLGKQADDHANQIFIVNEAPRTKISRKSTSGTNWDDAWHTVRIVRKTADGTIAVYF
;
A
#
# COMPACT_ATOMS: atom_id res chain seq x y z
N MET A 1 -8.42 -0.74 -13.83
CA MET A 1 -7.93 -1.18 -12.48
C MET A 1 -8.62 -0.34 -11.40
N SER A 2 -8.51 -0.64 -10.10
CA SER A 2 -9.07 0.29 -9.08
C SER A 2 -8.25 0.32 -7.80
N PHE A 3 -7.93 1.53 -7.36
CA PHE A 3 -7.23 1.88 -6.12
C PHE A 3 -8.15 2.78 -5.29
N HIS A 4 -8.30 2.43 -4.01
CA HIS A 4 -9.16 3.14 -3.06
C HIS A 4 -8.38 3.37 -1.78
N LEU A 5 -8.29 4.63 -1.36
CA LEU A 5 -7.71 5.00 -0.08
C LEU A 5 -8.75 5.71 0.78
N ARG A 6 -8.94 5.18 1.98
CA ARG A 6 -9.72 5.78 3.05
C ARG A 6 -8.78 6.17 4.17
N GLY A 7 -9.01 7.32 4.78
CA GLY A 7 -8.18 7.80 5.89
C GLY A 7 -8.55 9.21 6.29
N LEU A 8 -8.03 9.64 7.43
CA LEU A 8 -8.07 11.05 7.82
C LEU A 8 -6.78 11.69 7.32
N ARG A 9 -6.93 12.74 6.51
CA ARG A 9 -5.77 13.52 6.04
C ARG A 9 -5.21 14.32 7.22
N ASP A 10 -3.90 14.44 7.30
CA ASP A 10 -3.25 15.41 8.21
C ASP A 10 -3.34 16.80 7.59
N TRP A 11 -4.43 17.51 7.92
CA TRP A 11 -4.52 18.96 7.76
C TRP A 11 -4.08 19.50 9.12
N GLY A 12 -2.89 20.09 9.24
CA GLY A 12 -2.45 20.64 10.53
C GLY A 12 -3.45 21.68 11.04
N VAL A 13 -4.37 21.28 11.93
CA VAL A 13 -5.37 22.15 12.56
C VAL A 13 -5.57 21.71 14.00
N PHE A 14 -5.31 22.66 14.90
CA PHE A 14 -5.61 22.64 16.31
C PHE A 14 -7.12 22.42 16.53
N VAL A 15 -7.49 21.34 17.21
CA VAL A 15 -8.86 21.18 17.73
C VAL A 15 -8.84 21.52 19.21
N LEU A 16 -9.49 22.64 19.53
CA LEU A 16 -9.89 23.02 20.87
C LEU A 16 -10.93 21.99 21.36
N MET A 17 -10.58 21.18 22.36
CA MET A 17 -11.48 20.20 22.94
C MET A 17 -12.48 20.92 23.87
N ALA A 18 -13.74 20.99 23.47
CA ALA A 18 -14.85 21.26 24.38
C ALA A 18 -15.40 19.93 24.89
N LEU A 19 -15.21 19.66 26.18
CA LEU A 19 -15.77 18.51 26.88
C LEU A 19 -17.28 18.74 27.13
N VAL A 20 -18.13 17.88 26.55
CA VAL A 20 -19.51 17.68 27.01
C VAL A 20 -19.73 16.17 27.15
N GLY A 21 -20.20 15.76 28.32
CA GLY A 21 -20.21 14.37 28.78
C GLY A 21 -21.43 13.54 28.43
N SER A 22 -21.24 12.24 28.72
CA SER A 22 -22.21 11.16 29.01
C SER A 22 -23.05 10.57 27.88
N CYS A 23 -22.75 9.31 27.52
CA CYS A 23 -23.55 8.11 27.89
C CYS A 23 -22.97 6.89 27.15
N PHE A 24 -22.47 5.90 27.91
CA PHE A 24 -22.03 4.62 27.34
C PHE A 24 -23.26 3.81 26.93
N SER A 25 -23.48 3.69 25.63
CA SER A 25 -24.28 2.60 25.04
C SER A 25 -23.30 1.60 24.46
N SER A 26 -23.30 0.37 24.97
CA SER A 26 -22.58 -0.76 24.37
C SER A 26 -23.21 -1.13 23.04
N GLY A 27 -22.84 -0.40 21.99
CA GLY A 27 -23.09 -0.74 20.60
C GLY A 27 -22.03 -1.72 20.12
N MET A 28 -22.48 -2.79 19.47
CA MET A 28 -21.66 -3.73 18.71
C MET A 28 -20.56 -2.97 17.94
N ALA A 29 -19.29 -3.33 18.16
CA ALA A 29 -18.17 -2.76 17.42
C ALA A 29 -18.25 -3.17 15.94
N ALA A 30 -19.04 -2.44 15.17
CA ALA A 30 -18.78 -2.31 13.74
C ALA A 30 -17.31 -1.87 13.62
N SER A 31 -16.55 -2.61 12.83
CA SER A 31 -15.11 -2.41 12.68
C SER A 31 -14.83 -0.95 12.34
N ALA A 32 -14.29 -0.17 13.30
CA ALA A 32 -13.95 1.25 13.17
C ALA A 32 -13.08 1.59 11.94
N ALA A 33 -12.56 0.58 11.24
CA ALA A 33 -11.87 0.74 9.97
C ALA A 33 -12.84 1.14 8.82
N GLU A 34 -14.07 0.62 8.75
CA GLU A 34 -15.00 0.92 7.63
C GLU A 34 -15.58 2.34 7.66
N GLU A 35 -15.43 3.08 8.75
CA GLU A 35 -15.94 4.44 8.91
C GLU A 35 -15.02 5.53 8.31
N LEU A 36 -13.80 5.18 7.92
CA LEU A 36 -12.87 6.16 7.37
C LEU A 36 -13.39 6.72 6.02
N PRO A 37 -13.38 8.06 5.85
CA PRO A 37 -13.86 8.68 4.62
C PRO A 37 -12.93 8.31 3.46
N VAL A 38 -13.52 8.17 2.27
CA VAL A 38 -12.73 8.03 1.04
C VAL A 38 -12.05 9.35 0.75
N ILE A 39 -10.72 9.34 0.64
CA ILE A 39 -9.93 10.55 0.38
C ILE A 39 -9.25 10.52 -0.98
N PHE A 40 -9.21 9.36 -1.62
CA PHE A 40 -8.66 9.18 -2.95
C PHE A 40 -9.22 7.91 -3.61
N ARG A 41 -9.51 8.01 -4.91
CA ARG A 41 -9.83 6.89 -5.80
C ARG A 41 -9.10 7.09 -7.11
N GLU A 42 -8.58 6.00 -7.66
CA GLU A 42 -7.96 5.99 -8.97
C GLU A 42 -8.37 4.72 -9.74
N ASN A 43 -8.71 4.90 -11.01
CA ASN A 43 -8.97 3.80 -11.94
C ASN A 43 -8.02 3.80 -13.15
N PHE A 44 -7.23 4.87 -13.30
CA PHE A 44 -6.24 5.13 -14.35
C PHE A 44 -6.80 5.39 -15.74
N GLU A 45 -8.12 5.59 -15.87
CA GLU A 45 -8.77 5.90 -17.15
C GLU A 45 -8.39 7.30 -17.67
N ASN A 46 -7.99 8.20 -16.77
CA ASN A 46 -7.60 9.58 -17.10
C ASN A 46 -6.10 9.83 -16.88
N GLY A 47 -5.28 8.78 -16.86
CA GLY A 47 -3.84 8.90 -16.63
C GLY A 47 -3.41 8.50 -15.22
N ALA A 48 -2.19 8.92 -14.86
CA ALA A 48 -1.56 8.62 -13.57
C ALA A 48 -0.82 9.84 -13.01
N GLU A 49 -1.29 11.06 -13.33
CA GLU A 49 -0.63 12.33 -13.00
C GLU A 49 -0.52 12.55 -11.49
N ARG A 50 -1.34 11.86 -10.70
CA ARG A 50 -1.30 11.88 -9.22
C ARG A 50 -0.23 10.96 -8.63
N TRP A 51 0.46 10.19 -9.46
CA TRP A 51 1.49 9.24 -9.04
C TRP A 51 2.88 9.74 -9.41
N GLU A 52 3.83 9.51 -8.52
CA GLU A 52 5.23 9.90 -8.64
C GLU A 52 6.11 8.64 -8.59
N PRO A 53 6.47 8.07 -9.75
CA PRO A 53 7.40 6.95 -9.80
C PRO A 53 8.83 7.38 -9.50
N THR A 54 9.57 6.54 -8.77
CA THR A 54 11.01 6.74 -8.56
C THR A 54 11.84 6.65 -9.83
N ASP A 55 11.30 5.98 -10.85
CA ASP A 55 11.81 5.95 -12.22
C ASP A 55 10.62 6.00 -13.19
N PRO A 56 10.32 7.16 -13.81
CA PRO A 56 9.22 7.27 -14.76
C PRO A 56 9.29 6.31 -15.94
N ALA A 57 10.50 5.87 -16.34
CA ALA A 57 10.65 4.93 -17.45
C ALA A 57 10.22 3.50 -17.07
N ALA A 58 10.03 3.19 -15.78
CA ALA A 58 9.59 1.89 -15.32
C ALA A 58 8.06 1.73 -15.27
N TRP A 59 7.32 2.83 -15.43
CA TRP A 59 5.87 2.88 -15.21
C TRP A 59 5.15 3.50 -16.41
N LYS A 60 3.97 2.99 -16.74
CA LYS A 60 3.11 3.58 -17.76
C LYS A 60 1.65 3.23 -17.52
N VAL A 61 0.74 4.05 -18.04
CA VAL A 61 -0.66 3.63 -18.18
C VAL A 61 -0.79 2.80 -19.45
N THR A 62 -1.33 1.60 -19.33
CA THR A 62 -1.52 0.66 -20.44
C THR A 62 -3.00 0.32 -20.57
N LYS A 63 -3.47 0.18 -21.81
CA LYS A 63 -4.81 -0.32 -22.11
C LYS A 63 -4.81 -1.85 -22.11
N THR A 64 -5.75 -2.47 -21.39
CA THR A 64 -5.96 -3.92 -21.37
C THR A 64 -6.86 -4.37 -22.52
N ASP A 65 -6.88 -5.67 -22.81
CA ASP A 65 -7.64 -6.25 -23.91
C ASP A 65 -9.16 -6.00 -23.81
N ASP A 66 -9.67 -5.86 -22.57
CA ASP A 66 -11.06 -5.51 -22.27
C ASP A 66 -11.37 -4.00 -22.38
N GLY A 67 -10.38 -3.20 -22.79
CA GLY A 67 -10.51 -1.77 -23.02
C GLY A 67 -10.27 -0.86 -21.82
N ASN A 68 -10.06 -1.41 -20.62
CA ASN A 68 -9.74 -0.65 -19.41
C ASN A 68 -8.30 -0.13 -19.41
N HIS A 69 -7.98 0.78 -18.50
CA HIS A 69 -6.62 1.24 -18.24
C HIS A 69 -6.07 0.72 -16.91
N VAL A 70 -4.76 0.49 -16.90
CA VAL A 70 -4.00 -0.01 -15.75
C VAL A 70 -2.69 0.72 -15.62
N TYR A 71 -2.23 0.93 -14.39
CA TYR A 71 -0.90 1.48 -14.13
C TYR A 71 0.10 0.35 -13.97
N ASP A 72 0.99 0.24 -14.95
CA ASP A 72 1.82 -0.93 -15.21
C ASP A 72 3.30 -0.65 -14.91
N GLN A 73 3.85 -1.43 -13.97
CA GLN A 73 5.29 -1.54 -13.74
C GLN A 73 5.91 -2.48 -14.79
N HIS A 74 6.13 -1.96 -15.99
CA HIS A 74 6.54 -2.75 -17.14
C HIS A 74 8.05 -3.07 -17.20
N VAL A 75 8.85 -2.46 -16.30
CA VAL A 75 10.29 -2.75 -16.18
C VAL A 75 10.55 -3.57 -14.91
N LYS A 76 11.26 -4.70 -15.05
CA LYS A 76 11.56 -5.62 -13.94
C LYS A 76 12.33 -4.94 -12.81
N ARG A 77 13.37 -4.18 -13.18
CA ARG A 77 14.20 -3.40 -12.24
C ARG A 77 14.46 -2.04 -12.86
N SER A 78 13.93 -0.99 -12.23
CA SER A 78 14.23 0.39 -12.56
C SER A 78 15.71 0.74 -12.37
N LYS A 79 16.09 1.94 -12.82
CA LYS A 79 17.40 2.54 -12.54
C LYS A 79 17.50 3.22 -11.18
N TYR A 80 16.43 3.18 -10.38
CA TYR A 80 16.42 3.79 -9.06
C TYR A 80 17.34 3.03 -8.09
N GLU A 81 18.21 3.76 -7.41
CA GLU A 81 19.12 3.24 -6.39
C GLU A 81 18.66 3.72 -5.01
N PRO A 82 17.97 2.87 -4.22
CA PRO A 82 17.57 3.25 -2.88
C PRO A 82 18.79 3.36 -1.96
N PRO A 83 18.80 4.29 -0.99
CA PRO A 83 19.93 4.49 -0.07
C PRO A 83 20.18 3.28 0.83
N HIS A 84 19.16 2.47 1.07
CA HIS A 84 19.25 1.20 1.78
C HIS A 84 18.52 0.12 1.00
N ARG A 85 18.84 -1.16 1.25
CA ARG A 85 18.19 -2.28 0.57
C ARG A 85 16.67 -2.24 0.79
N SER A 86 15.93 -1.94 -0.28
CA SER A 86 14.46 -1.81 -0.33
C SER A 86 13.97 -2.05 -1.78
N PRO A 87 12.66 -1.98 -2.09
CA PRO A 87 12.16 -2.17 -3.46
C PRO A 87 12.77 -1.18 -4.47
N TYR A 88 13.14 -1.68 -5.65
CA TYR A 88 13.69 -0.84 -6.73
C TYR A 88 12.60 -0.07 -7.47
N ASN A 89 11.38 -0.61 -7.56
CA ASN A 89 10.27 0.05 -8.21
C ASN A 89 9.31 0.56 -7.15
N LEU A 90 9.15 1.88 -7.07
CA LEU A 90 8.16 2.54 -6.23
C LEU A 90 7.45 3.60 -7.06
N SER A 91 6.16 3.77 -6.80
CA SER A 91 5.38 4.91 -7.30
C SER A 91 4.43 5.37 -6.21
N LEU A 92 4.53 6.65 -5.85
CA LEU A 92 3.92 7.22 -4.65
C LEU A 92 2.76 8.13 -5.03
N LEU A 93 1.67 8.06 -4.27
CA LEU A 93 0.55 8.97 -4.43
C LEU A 93 0.92 10.36 -3.91
N LYS A 94 0.84 11.38 -4.77
CA LYS A 94 1.13 12.78 -4.43
C LYS A 94 0.07 13.41 -3.54
N ASP A 95 0.51 14.31 -2.68
CA ASP A 95 -0.33 15.20 -1.86
C ASP A 95 -1.31 14.45 -0.95
N VAL A 96 -0.92 13.27 -0.47
CA VAL A 96 -1.68 12.49 0.51
C VAL A 96 -0.80 12.12 1.68
N LYS A 97 -1.12 12.69 2.84
CA LYS A 97 -0.52 12.35 4.14
C LYS A 97 -1.62 11.83 5.05
N VAL A 98 -1.46 10.62 5.56
CA VAL A 98 -2.43 9.93 6.41
C VAL A 98 -1.73 9.14 7.50
N GLY A 99 -2.28 9.18 8.72
CA GLY A 99 -1.91 8.30 9.81
C GLY A 99 -2.62 6.95 9.66
N ASP A 100 -3.87 6.92 10.10
CA ASP A 100 -4.76 5.78 10.02
C ASP A 100 -5.39 5.70 8.63
N PHE A 101 -5.35 4.51 8.01
CA PHE A 101 -5.89 4.33 6.67
C PHE A 101 -6.34 2.90 6.38
N ILE A 102 -7.24 2.78 5.40
CA ILE A 102 -7.45 1.56 4.62
C ILE A 102 -7.07 1.85 3.17
N LEU A 103 -6.14 1.05 2.65
CA LEU A 103 -5.80 1.00 1.23
C LEU A 103 -6.35 -0.29 0.66
N THR A 104 -7.15 -0.20 -0.40
CA THR A 104 -7.62 -1.35 -1.18
C THR A 104 -7.18 -1.15 -2.63
N ALA A 105 -6.52 -2.16 -3.20
CA ALA A 105 -6.03 -2.11 -4.57
C ALA A 105 -6.32 -3.44 -5.29
N LYS A 106 -6.75 -3.34 -6.56
CA LYS A 106 -6.68 -4.49 -7.48
C LYS A 106 -5.27 -4.62 -8.02
N VAL A 107 -4.62 -5.76 -7.81
CA VAL A 107 -3.24 -6.02 -8.18
C VAL A 107 -3.17 -7.30 -9.01
N ARG A 108 -2.38 -7.29 -10.09
CA ARG A 108 -2.06 -8.46 -10.91
C ARG A 108 -0.55 -8.50 -11.08
N SER A 109 0.09 -9.57 -10.62
CA SER A 109 1.49 -9.81 -10.92
C SER A 109 1.59 -10.39 -12.34
N THR A 110 2.43 -9.82 -13.20
CA THR A 110 2.63 -10.30 -14.59
C THR A 110 3.91 -11.09 -14.76
N HIS A 111 4.62 -11.37 -13.66
CA HIS A 111 5.83 -12.17 -13.71
C HIS A 111 5.50 -13.63 -14.02
N PRO A 112 6.34 -14.37 -14.76
CA PRO A 112 6.16 -15.80 -14.98
C PRO A 112 5.94 -16.54 -13.66
N ASP A 113 5.23 -17.66 -13.72
CA ASP A 113 4.88 -18.35 -12.50
C ASP A 113 6.08 -19.08 -11.88
N TYR A 114 6.56 -18.59 -10.74
CA TYR A 114 7.58 -19.22 -9.90
C TYR A 114 7.56 -18.65 -8.47
N GLY A 115 8.42 -19.19 -7.59
CA GLY A 115 8.43 -18.89 -6.16
C GLY A 115 8.53 -17.41 -5.75
N HIS A 116 9.25 -16.58 -6.53
CA HIS A 116 9.37 -15.13 -6.25
C HIS A 116 8.50 -14.25 -7.15
N ARG A 117 7.43 -14.81 -7.77
CA ARG A 117 6.36 -13.98 -8.32
C ARG A 117 5.75 -13.15 -7.19
N ASP A 118 5.69 -11.83 -7.36
CA ASP A 118 5.32 -10.95 -6.26
C ASP A 118 4.60 -9.66 -6.65
N ALA A 119 4.18 -8.92 -5.62
CA ALA A 119 3.90 -7.50 -5.67
C ALA A 119 4.30 -6.85 -4.33
N CYS A 120 4.72 -5.59 -4.37
CA CYS A 120 5.01 -4.78 -3.19
C CYS A 120 4.06 -3.58 -3.10
N LEU A 121 3.59 -3.26 -1.90
CA LEU A 121 2.80 -2.06 -1.64
C LEU A 121 3.49 -1.25 -0.54
N ALA A 122 3.94 -0.04 -0.86
CA ALA A 122 4.58 0.88 0.07
C ALA A 122 3.57 1.86 0.69
N PHE A 123 3.80 2.24 1.94
CA PHE A 123 2.95 3.16 2.69
C PHE A 123 3.71 3.82 3.85
N GLY A 124 3.13 4.86 4.43
CA GLY A 124 3.79 5.64 5.49
C GLY A 124 5.12 6.24 5.04
N TYR A 125 5.25 6.55 3.75
CA TYR A 125 6.47 7.05 3.14
C TYR A 125 6.73 8.49 3.56
N GLN A 126 7.91 8.75 4.11
CA GLN A 126 8.36 10.09 4.47
C GLN A 126 9.49 10.55 3.53
N ASN A 127 10.43 9.64 3.25
CA ASN A 127 11.56 9.85 2.35
C ASN A 127 12.15 8.46 1.94
N PRO A 128 13.12 8.41 1.02
CA PRO A 128 13.75 7.16 0.55
C PRO A 128 14.36 6.25 1.63
N ALA A 129 14.61 6.77 2.84
CA ALA A 129 15.17 6.02 3.96
C ALA A 129 14.14 5.71 5.08
N HIS A 130 12.88 6.14 4.92
CA HIS A 130 11.84 6.06 5.96
C HIS A 130 10.47 5.73 5.36
N PHE A 131 10.13 4.44 5.34
CA PHE A 131 8.82 3.96 4.90
C PHE A 131 8.55 2.52 5.32
N TYR A 132 7.31 2.10 5.18
CA TYR A 132 6.89 0.71 5.31
C TYR A 132 6.54 0.15 3.94
N TYR A 133 6.68 -1.16 3.78
CA TYR A 133 6.07 -1.85 2.66
C TYR A 133 5.72 -3.28 3.02
N VAL A 134 4.71 -3.85 2.35
CA VAL A 134 4.46 -5.30 2.37
C VAL A 134 5.01 -5.90 1.08
N HIS A 135 5.65 -7.06 1.20
CA HIS A 135 6.05 -7.90 0.08
C HIS A 135 5.16 -9.13 0.04
N LEU A 136 4.32 -9.26 -0.99
CA LEU A 136 3.45 -10.41 -1.20
C LEU A 136 4.10 -11.32 -2.24
N GLY A 137 4.89 -12.30 -1.80
CA GLY A 137 5.56 -13.25 -2.70
C GLY A 137 4.79 -14.57 -2.83
N LYS A 138 4.93 -15.29 -3.94
CA LYS A 138 4.24 -16.58 -4.12
C LYS A 138 4.69 -17.62 -3.08
N GLN A 139 5.96 -17.61 -2.72
CA GLN A 139 6.53 -18.36 -1.60
C GLN A 139 7.12 -17.40 -0.57
N ALA A 140 6.97 -17.74 0.71
CA ALA A 140 7.56 -16.97 1.81
C ALA A 140 9.04 -17.35 2.02
N ASP A 141 9.81 -16.33 2.40
CA ASP A 141 11.18 -16.44 2.89
C ASP A 141 11.44 -15.28 3.88
N ASP A 142 12.70 -15.07 4.29
CA ASP A 142 13.06 -13.94 5.18
C ASP A 142 12.90 -12.56 4.54
N HIS A 143 12.57 -12.52 3.25
CA HIS A 143 12.47 -11.33 2.42
C HIS A 143 11.10 -11.19 1.73
N ALA A 144 10.20 -12.17 1.82
CA ALA A 144 8.88 -12.18 1.20
C ALA A 144 7.77 -12.65 2.17
N ASN A 145 6.53 -12.20 1.92
CA ASN A 145 5.36 -12.40 2.78
C ASN A 145 5.50 -11.78 4.17
N GLN A 146 6.20 -10.65 4.25
CA GLN A 146 6.39 -9.90 5.48
C GLN A 146 6.00 -8.44 5.31
N ILE A 147 5.73 -7.79 6.44
CA ILE A 147 5.72 -6.34 6.53
C ILE A 147 7.12 -5.90 6.90
N PHE A 148 7.68 -5.00 6.11
CA PHE A 148 9.01 -4.45 6.29
C PHE A 148 8.96 -2.98 6.66
N ILE A 149 9.95 -2.55 7.43
CA ILE A 149 10.28 -1.15 7.66
C ILE A 149 11.65 -0.84 7.06
N VAL A 150 11.78 0.31 6.41
CA VAL A 150 13.04 0.95 6.07
C VAL A 150 13.14 2.17 6.98
N ASN A 151 14.17 2.20 7.82
CA ASN A 151 14.39 3.25 8.82
C ASN A 151 15.89 3.46 8.99
N GLU A 152 16.48 4.24 8.07
CA GLU A 152 17.93 4.54 8.00
C GLU A 152 18.85 3.30 7.94
N ALA A 153 18.29 2.17 7.51
CA ALA A 153 18.97 0.89 7.45
C ALA A 153 18.32 -0.01 6.38
N PRO A 154 18.99 -1.10 5.94
CA PRO A 154 18.35 -2.14 5.15
C PRO A 154 17.01 -2.59 5.74
N ARG A 155 16.06 -2.90 4.86
CA ARG A 155 14.71 -3.35 5.23
C ARG A 155 14.74 -4.39 6.37
N THR A 156 13.92 -4.17 7.38
CA THR A 156 13.79 -5.07 8.54
C THR A 156 12.37 -5.61 8.62
N LYS A 157 12.22 -6.93 8.82
CA LYS A 157 10.93 -7.59 9.01
C LYS A 157 10.32 -7.17 10.36
N ILE A 158 9.07 -6.73 10.36
CA ILE A 158 8.32 -6.33 11.58
C ILE A 158 7.01 -7.08 11.80
N SER A 159 6.62 -7.95 10.86
CA SER A 159 5.43 -8.79 10.98
C SER A 159 5.53 -9.77 12.16
N ARG A 160 4.49 -9.76 13.01
CA ARG A 160 4.33 -10.74 14.10
C ARG A 160 3.68 -12.05 13.65
N LYS A 161 2.96 -12.00 12.52
CA LYS A 161 2.31 -13.13 11.86
C LYS A 161 2.52 -12.99 10.35
N SER A 162 2.63 -14.11 9.66
CA SER A 162 2.94 -14.19 8.22
C SER A 162 2.27 -15.43 7.62
N THR A 163 2.28 -15.53 6.29
CA THR A 163 1.77 -16.67 5.52
C THR A 163 2.94 -17.45 4.92
N SER A 164 2.72 -18.70 4.50
CA SER A 164 3.72 -19.49 3.77
C SER A 164 3.94 -19.01 2.32
N GLY A 165 3.12 -18.07 1.87
CA GLY A 165 3.05 -17.61 0.49
C GLY A 165 1.78 -16.80 0.24
N THR A 166 1.73 -16.16 -0.91
CA THR A 166 0.55 -15.53 -1.47
C THR A 166 0.12 -16.34 -2.69
N ASN A 167 -1.16 -16.71 -2.81
CA ASN A 167 -1.63 -17.56 -3.91
C ASN A 167 -1.78 -16.76 -5.21
N TRP A 168 -0.66 -16.33 -5.77
CA TRP A 168 -0.63 -15.61 -7.04
C TRP A 168 -0.94 -16.53 -8.22
N ASP A 169 -1.85 -16.05 -9.06
CA ASP A 169 -2.13 -16.54 -10.39
C ASP A 169 -2.20 -15.35 -11.37
N ASP A 170 -2.65 -15.59 -12.60
CA ASP A 170 -2.71 -14.57 -13.67
C ASP A 170 -3.93 -13.65 -13.57
N ALA A 171 -4.77 -13.82 -12.55
CA ALA A 171 -5.95 -13.01 -12.32
C ALA A 171 -5.63 -11.71 -11.54
N TRP A 172 -6.66 -10.86 -11.47
CA TRP A 172 -6.65 -9.69 -10.61
C TRP A 172 -7.06 -10.09 -9.19
N HIS A 173 -6.24 -9.74 -8.20
CA HIS A 173 -6.52 -9.96 -6.79
C HIS A 173 -6.81 -8.64 -6.07
N THR A 174 -7.59 -8.70 -5.00
CA THR A 174 -7.88 -7.51 -4.18
C THR A 174 -7.01 -7.54 -2.93
N VAL A 175 -6.03 -6.67 -2.86
CA VAL A 175 -5.17 -6.50 -1.69
C VAL A 175 -5.73 -5.37 -0.83
N ARG A 176 -5.79 -5.59 0.49
CA ARG A 176 -6.17 -4.56 1.46
C ARG A 176 -5.12 -4.41 2.55
N ILE A 177 -4.75 -3.17 2.86
CA ILE A 177 -3.89 -2.81 4.00
C ILE A 177 -4.72 -1.96 4.95
N VAL A 178 -4.71 -2.33 6.23
CA VAL A 178 -5.27 -1.54 7.33
C VAL A 178 -4.13 -1.11 8.22
N ARG A 179 -3.98 0.20 8.43
CA ARG A 179 -3.02 0.75 9.37
C ARG A 179 -3.73 1.57 10.45
N LYS A 180 -3.39 1.30 11.71
CA LYS A 180 -3.79 2.09 12.87
C LYS A 180 -2.54 2.52 13.61
N THR A 181 -2.37 3.82 13.80
CA THR A 181 -1.17 4.42 14.39
C THR A 181 -1.19 4.34 15.91
N ALA A 182 -2.36 4.44 16.53
CA ALA A 182 -2.51 4.43 17.98
C ALA A 182 -1.97 3.17 18.66
N ASP A 183 -2.14 1.99 18.04
CA ASP A 183 -1.68 0.70 18.56
C ASP A 183 -0.59 0.04 17.70
N GLY A 184 -0.18 0.70 16.61
CA GLY A 184 0.82 0.20 15.67
C GLY A 184 0.34 -0.94 14.78
N THR A 185 -0.97 -1.21 14.69
CA THR A 185 -1.52 -2.27 13.85
C THR A 185 -1.22 -2.00 12.37
N ILE A 186 -0.63 -2.99 11.71
CA ILE A 186 -0.59 -3.11 10.26
C ILE A 186 -1.11 -4.50 9.91
N ALA A 187 -2.25 -4.56 9.24
CA ALA A 187 -2.87 -5.81 8.81
C ALA A 187 -3.03 -5.83 7.29
N VAL A 188 -2.63 -6.93 6.67
CA VAL A 188 -2.68 -7.13 5.22
C VAL A 188 -3.61 -8.29 4.92
N TYR A 189 -4.48 -8.09 3.94
CA TYR A 189 -5.46 -9.07 3.46
C TYR A 189 -5.25 -9.25 1.96
N PHE A 190 -5.27 -10.50 1.53
CA PHE A 190 -5.17 -10.94 0.15
C PHE A 190 -6.38 -11.82 -0.17
#